data_AF-A0A7S0CX07-F1
#
_entry.id   AF-A0A7S0CX07-F1
#
_cell.length_a   1.000
_cell.length_b   1.000
_cell.length_c   1.000
_cell.angle_alpha   90.00
_cell.angle_beta   90.00
_cell.angle_gamma   90.00
#
_symmetry.space_group_name_H-M   'P 1'
#
loop_
_entity.id
_entity.type
_entity.pdbx_description
1 polymer ?
#
loop_
_entity_poly.entity_id
_entity_poly.type
_entity_poly.pdbx_seq_one_letter_code
_entity_poly.pdbx_strand_id
1 'polypeptide(L)'
;RETQPIVPVGQITRIKSICYMMEGLLDEMRDKFLKGMSKEQLEDAGTLLVSEDVVTYLEAAFAFAAVWALGGMTINEKNNDSRRRFNTWWKIKHKKDIEYKVADPKTPFDAFAYFPDQKGIMQNWESV
;
A
#
# COMPACT_ATOMS: atom_id res chain seq x y z
N ARG A 1 12.17 19.21 1.90
CA ARG A 1 13.43 18.46 2.15
C ARG A 1 13.15 17.01 1.85
N GLU A 2 13.84 16.44 0.87
CA GLU A 2 13.71 15.02 0.53
C GLU A 2 14.10 14.18 1.75
N THR A 3 13.31 13.16 2.05
CA THR A 3 13.59 12.20 3.12
C THR A 3 14.80 11.38 2.70
N GLN A 4 15.94 11.58 3.36
CA GLN A 4 17.15 10.84 3.03
C GLN A 4 17.05 9.42 3.61
N PRO A 5 17.33 8.39 2.80
CA PRO A 5 17.37 7.02 3.28
C PRO A 5 18.58 6.83 4.22
N ILE A 6 18.46 5.92 5.18
CA ILE A 6 19.54 5.57 6.12
C ILE A 6 20.75 4.97 5.37
N VAL A 7 20.46 4.28 4.27
CA VAL A 7 21.44 3.60 3.42
C VAL A 7 21.33 4.12 1.99
N PRO A 8 22.41 4.09 1.20
CA PRO A 8 22.33 4.42 -0.22
C PRO A 8 21.38 3.45 -0.94
N VAL A 9 20.34 3.98 -1.60
CA VAL A 9 19.40 3.17 -2.38
C VAL A 9 19.25 3.75 -3.77
N GLY A 10 19.53 2.94 -4.78
CA GLY A 10 19.28 3.27 -6.18
C GLY A 10 17.78 3.33 -6.49
N GLN A 11 17.39 4.20 -7.43
CA GLN A 11 15.98 4.35 -7.83
C GLN A 11 15.37 3.03 -8.32
N ILE A 12 16.14 2.25 -9.08
CA ILE A 12 15.72 0.92 -9.57
C ILE A 12 15.42 -0.02 -8.40
N THR A 13 16.22 0.01 -7.33
CA THR A 13 15.99 -0.83 -6.15
C THR A 13 14.67 -0.48 -5.48
N ARG A 14 14.32 0.81 -5.41
CA ARG A 14 13.01 1.24 -4.85
C ARG A 14 11.84 0.72 -5.68
N ILE A 15 11.94 0.82 -7.00
CA ILE A 15 10.91 0.30 -7.92
C ILE A 15 10.79 -1.22 -7.75
N LYS A 16 11.92 -1.95 -7.72
CA LYS A 16 11.92 -3.40 -7.46
C LYS A 16 11.24 -3.74 -6.13
N SER A 17 11.52 -2.99 -5.07
CA SER A 17 10.85 -3.20 -3.77
C SER A 17 9.33 -3.03 -3.84
N ILE A 18 8.85 -2.03 -4.60
CA ILE A 18 7.40 -1.86 -4.84
C ILE A 18 6.87 -3.08 -5.59
N CYS A 19 7.52 -3.50 -6.68
CA CYS A 19 7.09 -4.65 -7.47
C CYS A 19 7.04 -5.95 -6.64
N TYR A 20 8.06 -6.23 -5.83
CA TYR A 20 8.11 -7.44 -5.01
C TYR A 20 7.04 -7.43 -3.91
N MET A 21 6.76 -6.28 -3.30
CA MET A 21 5.64 -6.19 -2.34
C MET A 21 4.30 -6.37 -3.02
N MET A 22 4.11 -5.75 -4.18
CA MET A 22 2.90 -5.92 -4.98
C MET A 22 2.71 -7.37 -5.40
N GLU A 23 3.76 -8.08 -5.83
CA GLU A 23 3.70 -9.50 -6.19
C GLU A 23 3.16 -10.34 -5.02
N GLY A 24 3.69 -10.15 -3.81
CA GLY A 24 3.19 -10.87 -2.63
C GLY A 24 1.73 -10.54 -2.28
N LEU A 25 1.31 -9.28 -2.40
CA LEU A 25 -0.08 -8.87 -2.14
C LEU A 25 -1.05 -9.35 -3.22
N LEU A 26 -0.59 -9.38 -4.48
CA LEU A 26 -1.39 -9.82 -5.62
C LEU A 26 -1.58 -11.34 -5.64
N ASP A 27 -0.61 -12.12 -5.16
CA ASP A 27 -0.77 -13.57 -5.03
C ASP A 27 -1.90 -13.92 -4.05
N GLU A 28 -2.00 -13.22 -2.92
CA GLU A 28 -3.13 -13.38 -2.00
C GLU A 28 -4.47 -12.99 -2.63
N MET A 29 -4.48 -11.94 -3.47
CA MET A 29 -5.66 -11.51 -4.20
C MET A 29 -6.07 -12.57 -5.23
N ARG A 30 -5.12 -13.09 -5.99
CA ARG A 30 -5.34 -14.14 -6.99
C ARG A 30 -6.00 -15.35 -6.37
N ASP A 31 -5.51 -15.83 -5.24
CA ASP A 31 -6.07 -17.00 -4.57
C ASP A 31 -7.49 -16.78 -3.98
N LYS A 32 -7.92 -15.54 -3.79
CA LYS A 32 -9.23 -15.22 -3.21
C LYS A 32 -10.27 -14.79 -4.24
N PHE A 33 -9.88 -13.94 -5.19
CA PHE A 33 -10.78 -13.38 -6.20
C PHE A 33 -10.85 -14.26 -7.46
N LEU A 34 -9.79 -14.99 -7.80
CA LEU A 34 -9.74 -15.81 -9.01
C LEU A 34 -10.08 -17.29 -8.76
N LYS A 35 -10.17 -17.70 -7.50
CA LYS A 35 -10.43 -19.08 -7.12
C LYS A 35 -11.89 -19.44 -7.43
N GLY A 36 -12.07 -20.23 -8.49
CA GLY A 36 -13.38 -20.64 -8.99
C GLY A 36 -13.80 -19.99 -10.31
N MET A 37 -12.99 -19.07 -10.85
CA MET A 37 -13.21 -18.50 -12.19
C MET A 37 -12.67 -19.44 -13.28
N SER A 38 -13.40 -19.58 -14.39
CA SER A 38 -12.94 -20.37 -15.53
C SER A 38 -11.78 -19.66 -16.27
N LYS A 39 -10.99 -20.40 -17.05
CA LYS A 39 -9.90 -19.82 -17.85
C LYS A 39 -10.38 -18.71 -18.79
N GLU A 40 -11.58 -18.81 -19.37
CA GLU A 40 -12.12 -17.74 -20.22
C GLU A 40 -12.43 -16.45 -19.44
N GLN A 41 -12.86 -16.56 -18.17
CA GLN A 41 -13.14 -15.40 -17.31
C GLN A 41 -11.84 -14.72 -16.81
N LEU A 42 -10.72 -15.44 -16.83
CA LEU A 42 -9.40 -14.96 -16.45
C LEU A 42 -8.67 -14.27 -17.62
N GLU A 43 -8.85 -14.78 -18.83
CA GLU A 43 -8.27 -14.19 -20.05
C GLU A 43 -8.97 -12.88 -20.44
N ASP A 44 -10.23 -12.72 -20.04
CA ASP A 44 -10.97 -11.45 -20.09
C ASP A 44 -10.57 -10.53 -18.91
N ALA A 45 -9.26 -10.32 -18.72
CA ALA A 45 -8.66 -9.57 -17.62
C ALA A 45 -9.18 -8.12 -17.48
N GLY A 46 -9.85 -7.59 -18.50
CA GLY A 46 -10.57 -6.32 -18.44
C GLY A 46 -11.77 -6.34 -17.49
N THR A 47 -12.39 -7.51 -17.28
CA THR A 47 -13.60 -7.67 -16.46
C THR A 47 -13.29 -7.71 -14.96
N LEU A 48 -12.06 -8.06 -14.56
CA LEU A 48 -11.62 -8.05 -13.15
C LEU A 48 -11.44 -6.63 -12.59
N LEU A 49 -11.09 -5.67 -13.44
CA LEU A 49 -10.95 -4.25 -13.10
C LEU A 49 -12.32 -3.53 -12.98
N VAL A 50 -13.44 -4.26 -13.12
CA VAL A 50 -14.79 -3.68 -13.12
C VAL A 50 -15.42 -3.68 -11.73
N SER A 51 -15.00 -4.57 -10.82
CA SER A 51 -15.55 -4.55 -9.47
C SER A 51 -14.86 -3.47 -8.62
N GLU A 52 -15.68 -2.58 -8.06
CA GLU A 52 -15.23 -1.48 -7.20
C GLU A 52 -14.36 -1.99 -6.04
N ASP A 53 -14.67 -3.18 -5.52
CA ASP A 53 -13.92 -3.82 -4.43
C ASP A 53 -12.49 -4.22 -4.84
N VAL A 54 -12.30 -4.74 -6.05
CA VAL A 54 -10.96 -5.12 -6.54
C VAL A 54 -10.12 -3.87 -6.80
N VAL A 55 -10.72 -2.83 -7.39
CA VAL A 55 -10.04 -1.53 -7.59
C VAL A 55 -9.64 -0.92 -6.25
N THR A 56 -10.57 -0.89 -5.28
CA THR A 56 -10.30 -0.39 -3.92
C THR A 56 -9.15 -1.15 -3.27
N TYR A 57 -9.15 -2.49 -3.37
CA TYR A 57 -8.07 -3.32 -2.83
C TYR A 57 -6.73 -3.03 -3.50
N LEU A 58 -6.69 -2.96 -4.84
CA LEU A 58 -5.46 -2.70 -5.59
C LEU A 58 -4.86 -1.33 -5.27
N GLU A 59 -5.70 -0.30 -5.15
CA GLU A 59 -5.26 1.03 -4.75
C GLU A 59 -4.69 1.04 -3.33
N ALA A 60 -5.36 0.39 -2.38
CA ALA A 60 -4.89 0.28 -1.01
C ALA A 60 -3.59 -0.53 -0.90
N ALA A 61 -3.47 -1.64 -1.63
CA ALA A 61 -2.28 -2.48 -1.72
C ALA A 61 -1.10 -1.72 -2.33
N PHE A 62 -1.35 -0.97 -3.41
CA PHE A 62 -0.33 -0.14 -4.05
C PHE A 62 0.13 1.00 -3.13
N ALA A 63 -0.80 1.69 -2.47
CA ALA A 63 -0.48 2.73 -1.51
C ALA A 63 0.37 2.18 -0.36
N PHE A 64 0.00 1.02 0.19
CA PHE A 64 0.76 0.32 1.22
C PHE A 64 2.18 -0.03 0.73
N ALA A 65 2.31 -0.68 -0.42
CA ALA A 65 3.59 -1.08 -0.99
C ALA A 65 4.50 0.14 -1.24
N ALA A 66 3.95 1.25 -1.75
CA ALA A 66 4.71 2.47 -2.00
C ALA A 66 5.19 3.14 -0.71
N VAL A 67 4.34 3.22 0.33
CA VAL A 67 4.72 3.77 1.63
C VAL A 67 5.85 2.96 2.26
N TRP A 68 5.74 1.64 2.24
CA TRP A 68 6.77 0.77 2.80
C TRP A 68 8.05 0.78 1.97
N ALA A 69 7.97 0.78 0.63
CA ALA A 69 9.15 0.76 -0.23
C ALA A 69 9.93 2.06 -0.15
N LEU A 70 9.24 3.20 -0.15
CA LEU A 70 9.86 4.52 -0.22
C LEU A 70 10.18 5.06 1.17
N GLY A 71 9.31 4.80 2.13
CA GLY A 71 9.38 5.33 3.48
C GLY A 71 10.01 4.38 4.50
N GLY A 72 10.03 3.07 4.26
CA GLY A 72 10.59 2.07 5.19
C GLY A 72 12.10 2.20 5.40
N MET A 73 12.81 2.81 4.45
CA MET A 73 14.25 3.09 4.55
C MET A 73 14.60 4.41 5.24
N THR A 74 13.62 5.12 5.81
CA THR A 74 13.83 6.42 6.45
C THR A 74 14.14 6.28 7.95
N ILE A 75 14.90 7.22 8.50
CA ILE A 75 15.28 7.24 9.92
C ILE A 75 14.02 7.32 10.81
N ASN A 76 13.92 6.38 11.75
CA ASN A 76 12.90 6.34 12.81
C ASN A 76 13.56 6.54 14.18
N GLU A 77 14.20 7.70 14.38
CA GLU A 77 14.83 8.07 15.66
C GLU A 77 14.10 9.24 16.31
N LYS A 78 14.05 9.24 17.65
CA LYS A 78 13.35 10.26 18.47
C LYS A 78 13.72 11.70 18.12
N ASN A 79 14.96 11.94 17.65
CA ASN A 79 15.48 13.29 17.37
C ASN A 79 15.44 13.67 15.88
N ASN A 80 15.14 12.73 14.97
CA ASN A 80 15.10 12.99 13.53
C ASN A 80 14.11 12.05 12.84
N ASP A 81 12.82 12.23 13.17
CA ASP A 81 11.74 11.38 12.65
C ASP A 81 11.43 11.72 11.19
N SER A 82 12.20 11.11 10.29
CA SER A 82 12.06 11.23 8.84
C SER A 82 10.88 10.41 8.34
N ARG A 83 10.53 9.34 9.07
CA ARG A 83 9.36 8.49 8.82
C ARG A 83 8.05 9.25 9.02
N ARG A 84 7.90 10.00 10.10
CA ARG A 84 6.72 10.86 10.35
C ARG A 84 6.61 12.00 9.36
N ARG A 85 7.74 12.58 8.94
CA ARG A 85 7.78 13.58 7.86
C ARG A 85 7.34 12.98 6.52
N PHE A 86 7.82 11.78 6.19
CA PHE A 86 7.38 11.03 5.02
C PHE A 86 5.88 10.76 5.07
N ASN A 87 5.37 10.21 6.17
CA ASN A 87 3.94 9.91 6.37
C ASN A 87 3.07 11.17 6.20
N THR A 88 3.48 12.29 6.80
CA THR A 88 2.76 13.57 6.67
C THR A 88 2.77 14.06 5.21
N TRP A 89 3.94 14.04 4.56
CA TRP A 89 4.07 14.44 3.16
C TRP A 89 3.25 13.55 2.22
N TRP A 90 3.31 12.23 2.38
CA TRP A 90 2.60 11.24 1.58
C TRP A 90 1.09 11.48 1.64
N LYS A 91 0.54 11.60 2.86
CA LYS A 91 -0.89 11.88 3.07
C LYS A 91 -1.33 13.19 2.42
N ILE A 92 -0.54 14.25 2.51
CA ILE A 92 -0.86 15.54 1.88
C ILE A 92 -0.79 15.43 0.35
N LYS A 93 0.27 14.80 -0.16
CA LYS A 93 0.54 14.71 -1.60
C LYS A 93 -0.51 13.90 -2.33
N HIS A 94 -0.96 12.80 -1.74
CA HIS A 94 -1.86 11.83 -2.37
C HIS A 94 -3.29 11.86 -1.81
N LYS A 95 -3.65 12.90 -1.03
CA LYS A 95 -5.00 13.04 -0.45
C LYS A 95 -6.12 12.98 -1.50
N LYS A 96 -5.84 13.41 -2.73
CA LYS A 96 -6.82 13.45 -3.83
C LYS A 96 -6.82 12.18 -4.68
N ASP A 97 -5.73 11.39 -4.60
CA ASP A 97 -5.49 10.27 -5.51
C ASP A 97 -5.78 8.92 -4.82
N ILE A 98 -5.77 8.88 -3.48
CA ILE A 98 -5.95 7.66 -2.71
C ILE A 98 -7.06 7.89 -1.68
N GLU A 99 -8.17 7.19 -1.84
CA GLU A 99 -9.24 7.16 -0.83
C GLU A 99 -8.95 6.04 0.18
N TYR A 100 -8.30 6.39 1.30
CA TYR A 100 -8.10 5.43 2.38
C TYR A 100 -9.43 5.18 3.09
N LYS A 101 -10.06 4.03 2.81
CA LYS A 101 -11.14 3.49 3.65
C LYS A 101 -10.50 2.98 4.95
N VAL A 102 -10.66 3.69 6.06
CA VAL A 102 -10.05 3.33 7.36
C VAL A 102 -11.10 2.70 8.27
N ALA A 103 -10.77 1.57 8.92
CA ALA A 103 -11.71 0.87 9.80
C ALA A 103 -12.14 1.71 11.03
N ASP A 104 -11.23 2.51 11.58
CA ASP A 104 -11.52 3.48 12.64
C ASP A 104 -11.18 4.92 12.19
N PRO A 105 -12.19 5.73 11.80
CA PRO A 105 -11.98 7.12 11.39
C PRO A 105 -11.49 8.05 12.51
N LYS A 106 -11.58 7.64 13.77
CA LYS A 106 -11.21 8.47 14.93
C LYS A 106 -9.72 8.36 15.26
N THR A 107 -9.06 7.29 14.82
CA THR A 107 -7.62 7.11 15.04
C THR A 107 -6.83 7.85 13.94
N PRO A 108 -5.82 8.67 14.30
CA PRO A 108 -4.99 9.33 13.30
C PRO A 108 -4.35 8.31 12.36
N PHE A 109 -4.71 8.37 11.07
CA PHE A 109 -4.15 7.46 10.08
C PHE A 109 -2.63 7.65 9.96
N ASP A 110 -1.89 6.59 10.31
CA ASP A 110 -0.46 6.47 10.07
C ASP A 110 -0.24 5.40 9.00
N ALA A 111 0.18 5.79 7.80
CA ALA A 111 0.31 4.85 6.69
C ALA A 111 1.27 3.68 6.98
N PHE A 112 2.14 3.80 7.99
CA PHE A 112 3.01 2.73 8.45
C PHE A 112 2.42 1.80 9.49
N ALA A 113 1.35 2.22 10.18
CA ALA A 113 0.65 1.42 11.18
C ALA A 113 -0.57 0.72 10.56
N TYR A 114 -0.82 0.87 9.27
CA TYR A 114 -2.00 0.31 8.64
C TYR A 114 -1.63 -0.63 7.50
N PHE A 115 -2.42 -1.69 7.34
CA PHE A 115 -2.33 -2.64 6.25
C PHE A 115 -3.72 -2.82 5.61
N PRO A 116 -3.82 -3.07 4.30
CA PRO A 116 -5.10 -3.29 3.65
C PRO A 116 -5.63 -4.68 3.99
N ASP A 117 -6.90 -4.76 4.39
CA ASP A 117 -7.62 -6.02 4.46
C ASP A 117 -8.07 -6.49 3.08
N GLN A 118 -8.78 -7.61 3.03
CA GLN A 118 -9.25 -8.22 1.78
C GLN A 118 -10.27 -7.37 1.00
N LYS A 119 -10.84 -6.33 1.63
CA LYS A 119 -11.77 -5.37 1.01
C LYS A 119 -11.08 -4.04 0.68
N GLY A 120 -9.76 -3.95 0.87
CA GLY A 120 -9.01 -2.71 0.72
C GLY A 120 -9.25 -1.71 1.85
N ILE A 121 -9.86 -2.14 2.97
CA ILE A 121 -10.03 -1.31 4.14
C ILE A 121 -8.74 -1.38 4.95
N MET A 122 -8.15 -0.22 5.24
CA MET A 122 -6.95 -0.09 6.03
C MET A 122 -7.25 -0.41 7.49
N GLN A 123 -6.61 -1.44 8.02
CA GLN A 123 -6.68 -1.89 9.41
C GLN A 123 -5.37 -1.59 10.14
N ASN A 124 -5.47 -1.24 11.43
CA ASN A 124 -4.28 -0.96 12.24
C ASN A 124 -3.64 -2.29 12.70
N TRP A 125 -2.33 -2.45 12.47
CA TRP A 125 -1.56 -3.63 12.91
C TRP A 125 -1.58 -3.90 14.42
N GLU A 126 -1.77 -2.88 15.26
CA GLU A 126 -1.88 -3.00 16.73
C GLU A 126 -3.27 -3.43 17.18
N SER A 127 -4.26 -3.45 16.27
CA SER A 127 -5.65 -3.84 16.57
C SER A 127 -5.99 -5.29 16.21
N VAL A 128 -5.01 -6.03 15.68
CA VAL A 128 -5.10 -7.47 15.34
C VAL A 128 -4.46 -8.29 16.44
#